data_AF-A0A3M2JPA5-F1
#
_entry.id   AF-A0A3M2JPA5-F1
#
_cell.length_a   1.000
_cell.length_b   1.000
_cell.length_c   1.000
_cell.angle_alpha   90.00
_cell.angle_beta   90.00
_cell.angle_gamma   90.00
#
_symmetry.space_group_name_H-M   'P 1'
#
loop_
_entity.id
_entity.type
_entity.pdbx_description
1 polymer ?
#
loop_
_entity_poly.entity_id
_entity_poly.type
_entity_poly.pdbx_seq_one_letter_code
_entity_poly.pdbx_strand_id
1 'polypeptide(L)'
;MYPLAPHRRGVAPLSSFESIVELITANLFGQVAVLIGLIAIVGLALQRKPVEQVVAGGLRATIGVVVLNIGVEIFVGGLVSFQAIVASAMGLRPPTSDATLTEFGSGVGSVVPLIIAGGFVVHLVLVRLFRAARFVYLTGHLMYWMSVVIAASLVEAFGDVNRWVLAAVGSLLIGCYWVLQPLWTAPLMRKVMGNDDVGLAHTDSSIAIAAGYGAKALRLGDPRRHDSEQLRLPRALSFFKDINVSTAFVIGAIMLVAILFADGGVVTEQMGDADVLPVVWALLQALRFAAGIAILLFGVRMFLSEIVPAFKGLSERALPGARPALDLPVTFTQAPTAVMIGFLASTVTFLVLMGLFAAAGWFVLVPPMIMLFFGGGAGGVFGNAVAGWRGAVFGGVLNGVVLGFGQWIGWGVWGGTAPELATLADADWFVVGWALRWAGGPLSALGVAGLWLLAAVVVAATVAVLLLLGRRLPAADAPAAPVPTSVADAAPVAAVEPGAVRTTTRPETLSVLAVCGAGMGSSLILRTTAQRALADLGVPAELSHSDVGSARGQRADVVIGQPTYLSEVGEIAPLSVPITSFVDVAHVRERLQDALVEKGWL
;
A
#
# COMPACT_ATOMS: atom_id res chain seq x y z
N MET A 1 10.85 6.85 -14.32
CA MET A 1 11.64 7.97 -14.90
C MET A 1 10.66 9.09 -15.24
N TYR A 2 10.58 10.14 -14.43
CA TYR A 2 9.80 11.33 -14.79
C TYR A 2 10.51 12.01 -15.97
N PRO A 3 9.85 12.30 -17.10
CA PRO A 3 10.43 13.20 -18.07
C PRO A 3 10.44 14.59 -17.45
N LEU A 4 11.63 15.11 -17.20
CA LEU A 4 11.82 16.54 -16.93
C LEU A 4 11.19 17.31 -18.10
N ALA A 5 10.25 18.20 -17.77
CA ALA A 5 9.56 19.01 -18.77
C ALA A 5 10.59 19.68 -19.70
N PRO A 6 10.39 19.66 -21.04
CA PRO A 6 11.29 20.33 -21.94
C PRO A 6 11.27 21.83 -21.61
N HIS A 7 12.45 22.41 -21.38
CA HIS A 7 12.61 23.86 -21.27
C HIS A 7 12.03 24.51 -22.54
N ARG A 8 10.84 25.10 -22.42
CA ARG A 8 10.24 25.95 -23.45
C ARG A 8 11.08 27.21 -23.60
N ARG A 9 12.10 27.16 -24.46
CA ARG A 9 12.75 28.38 -24.99
C ARG A 9 11.75 29.08 -25.90
N GLY A 10 11.08 30.13 -25.41
CA GLY A 10 10.27 31.01 -26.26
C GLY A 10 8.95 31.52 -25.69
N VAL A 11 8.70 31.47 -24.38
CA VAL A 11 7.52 32.11 -23.77
C VAL A 11 7.95 33.37 -23.02
N ALA A 12 7.14 34.43 -23.10
CA ALA A 12 7.36 35.71 -22.42
C ALA A 12 7.68 35.53 -20.92
N PRO A 13 8.47 36.41 -20.29
CA PRO A 13 8.82 36.27 -18.88
C PRO A 13 7.54 36.24 -18.04
N LEU A 14 7.34 35.11 -17.33
CA LEU A 14 6.24 34.93 -16.39
C LEU A 14 6.27 36.04 -15.35
N SER A 15 5.09 36.47 -14.89
CA SER A 15 5.02 37.40 -13.76
C SER A 15 5.73 36.83 -12.53
N SER A 16 6.21 37.68 -11.61
CA SER A 16 6.88 37.22 -10.38
C SER A 16 6.01 36.25 -9.57
N PHE A 17 4.68 36.43 -9.62
CA PHE A 17 3.72 35.54 -8.98
C PHE A 17 3.61 34.18 -9.69
N GLU A 18 3.46 34.15 -11.02
CA GLU A 18 3.43 32.89 -11.78
C GLU A 18 4.73 32.10 -11.64
N SER A 19 5.87 32.79 -11.63
CA SER A 19 7.18 32.17 -11.38
C SER A 19 7.26 31.55 -9.98
N ILE A 20 6.72 32.22 -8.95
CA ILE A 20 6.66 31.68 -7.58
C ILE A 20 5.71 30.47 -7.52
N VAL A 21 4.55 30.54 -8.18
CA VAL A 21 3.57 29.44 -8.22
C VAL A 21 4.14 28.24 -8.96
N GLU A 22 4.82 28.43 -10.09
CA GLU A 22 5.47 27.36 -10.83
C GLU A 22 6.62 26.76 -10.02
N LEU A 23 7.43 27.59 -9.35
CA LEU A 23 8.50 27.14 -8.47
C LEU A 23 7.96 26.25 -7.34
N ILE A 24 6.92 26.71 -6.63
CA ILE A 24 6.29 25.95 -5.54
C ILE A 24 5.65 24.67 -6.09
N THR A 25 4.94 24.74 -7.22
CA THR A 25 4.26 23.56 -7.78
C THR A 25 5.27 22.52 -8.25
N ALA A 26 6.30 22.91 -8.99
CA ALA A 26 7.30 22.00 -9.53
C ALA A 26 8.20 21.38 -8.44
N ASN A 27 8.55 22.15 -7.41
CA ASN A 27 9.56 21.72 -6.42
C ASN A 27 8.97 21.26 -5.08
N LEU A 28 7.80 21.76 -4.68
CA LEU A 28 7.16 21.39 -3.42
C LEU A 28 6.06 20.34 -3.63
N PHE A 29 5.08 20.64 -4.48
CA PHE A 29 3.93 19.76 -4.71
C PHE A 29 4.23 18.62 -5.69
N GLY A 30 5.19 18.82 -6.61
CA GLY A 30 5.66 17.79 -7.53
C GLY A 30 6.51 16.69 -6.88
N GLN A 31 6.99 16.91 -5.64
CA GLN A 31 7.85 15.98 -4.92
C GLN A 31 7.07 15.25 -3.82
N VAL A 32 6.61 14.02 -4.11
CA VAL A 32 5.76 13.22 -3.19
C VAL A 32 6.36 13.08 -1.79
N ALA A 33 7.67 12.82 -1.69
CA ALA A 33 8.35 12.68 -0.40
C ALA A 33 8.27 13.96 0.45
N VAL A 34 8.42 15.13 -0.19
CA VAL A 34 8.37 16.43 0.49
C VAL A 34 6.94 16.74 0.93
N LEU A 35 5.96 16.50 0.06
CA LEU A 35 4.54 16.68 0.40
C LEU A 35 4.15 15.83 1.62
N ILE A 36 4.55 14.56 1.64
CA ILE A 36 4.30 13.66 2.77
C ILE A 36 4.98 14.16 4.05
N GLY A 37 6.23 14.62 3.96
CA GLY A 37 6.94 15.24 5.08
C GLY A 37 6.21 16.45 5.66
N LEU A 38 5.67 17.32 4.79
CA LEU A 38 4.87 18.47 5.21
C LEU A 38 3.57 18.06 5.89
N ILE A 39 2.87 17.06 5.33
CA ILE A 39 1.66 16.51 5.97
C ILE A 39 2.01 15.95 7.35
N ALA A 40 3.15 15.27 7.49
CA ALA A 40 3.63 14.76 8.75
C ALA A 40 3.90 15.90 9.77
N ILE A 41 4.62 16.94 9.35
CA ILE A 41 4.91 18.13 10.17
C ILE A 41 3.61 18.80 10.63
N VAL A 42 2.70 19.10 9.70
CA VAL A 42 1.43 19.76 10.01
C VAL A 42 0.61 18.89 10.95
N GLY A 43 0.52 17.59 10.70
CA GLY A 43 -0.22 16.66 11.54
C GLY A 43 0.34 16.53 12.97
N LEU A 44 1.65 16.46 13.12
CA LEU A 44 2.30 16.39 14.43
C LEU A 44 2.22 17.75 15.17
N ALA A 45 2.32 18.86 14.44
CA ALA A 45 2.15 20.20 14.99
C ALA A 45 0.70 20.44 15.48
N LEU A 46 -0.30 19.96 14.74
CA LEU A 46 -1.71 20.04 15.14
C LEU A 46 -2.00 19.23 16.42
N GLN A 47 -1.23 18.16 16.66
CA GLN A 47 -1.23 17.40 17.92
C GLN A 47 -0.52 18.11 19.07
N ARG A 48 0.04 19.31 18.85
CA ARG A 48 0.84 20.05 19.83
C ARG A 48 2.04 19.24 20.36
N LYS A 49 2.65 18.42 19.51
CA LYS A 49 3.90 17.73 19.87
C LYS A 49 5.05 18.73 20.00
N PRO A 50 6.07 18.42 20.82
CA PRO A 50 7.29 19.23 20.91
C PRO A 50 7.94 19.43 19.54
N VAL A 51 8.55 20.60 19.31
CA VAL A 51 9.08 21.00 17.99
C VAL A 51 10.10 20.00 17.46
N GLU A 52 10.94 19.46 18.34
CA GLU A 52 11.92 18.42 18.01
C GLU A 52 11.24 17.14 17.47
N GLN A 53 10.09 16.75 18.03
CA GLN A 53 9.32 15.60 17.54
C GLN A 53 8.62 15.90 16.22
N VAL A 54 8.13 17.13 16.04
CA VAL A 54 7.50 17.57 14.80
C VAL A 54 8.50 17.56 13.65
N VAL A 55 9.68 18.15 13.86
CA VAL A 55 10.75 18.19 12.85
C VAL A 55 11.31 16.80 12.59
N ALA A 56 11.65 16.04 13.63
CA ALA A 56 12.18 14.68 13.47
C ALA A 56 11.17 13.75 12.80
N GLY A 57 9.89 13.83 13.16
CA GLY A 57 8.84 13.03 12.54
C GLY A 57 8.60 13.40 11.08
N GLY A 58 8.60 14.69 10.76
CA GLY A 58 8.58 15.19 9.39
C GLY A 58 9.72 14.64 8.53
N LEU A 59 10.95 14.76 9.02
CA LEU A 59 12.14 14.25 8.33
C LEU A 59 12.11 12.74 8.18
N ARG A 60 11.72 11.98 9.22
CA ARG A 60 11.62 10.52 9.14
C ARG A 60 10.56 10.07 8.13
N ALA A 61 9.43 10.77 8.05
CA ALA A 61 8.41 10.51 7.03
C ALA A 61 8.97 10.74 5.61
N THR A 62 9.63 11.88 5.38
CA THR A 62 10.27 12.20 4.10
C THR A 62 11.33 11.16 3.73
N ILE A 63 12.25 10.84 4.65
CA ILE A 63 13.31 9.85 4.44
C ILE A 63 12.71 8.47 4.17
N GLY A 64 11.67 8.07 4.89
CA GLY A 64 10.97 6.81 4.65
C GLY A 64 10.44 6.70 3.22
N VAL A 65 9.82 7.76 2.69
CA VAL A 65 9.36 7.80 1.29
C VAL A 65 10.52 7.84 0.29
N VAL A 66 11.62 8.52 0.60
CA VAL A 66 12.82 8.50 -0.26
C VAL A 66 13.40 7.09 -0.34
N VAL A 67 13.57 6.41 0.81
CA VAL A 67 14.08 5.04 0.85
C VAL A 67 13.13 4.08 0.14
N LEU A 68 11.82 4.25 0.32
CA LEU A 68 10.79 3.54 -0.44
C LEU A 68 11.04 3.68 -1.96
N ASN A 69 11.15 4.91 -2.45
CA ASN A 69 11.33 5.19 -3.88
C ASN A 69 12.66 4.65 -4.43
N ILE A 70 13.75 4.71 -3.65
CA ILE A 70 15.03 4.08 -4.03
C ILE A 70 14.85 2.57 -4.19
N GLY A 71 14.15 1.92 -3.26
CA GLY A 71 13.78 0.51 -3.36
C GLY A 71 12.97 0.24 -4.64
N VAL A 72 11.98 1.10 -4.92
CA VAL A 72 11.18 1.04 -6.16
C VAL A 72 12.03 1.11 -7.41
N GLU A 73 12.90 2.12 -7.53
CA GLU A 73 13.73 2.32 -8.71
C GLU A 73 14.65 1.12 -8.97
N ILE A 74 15.28 0.58 -7.91
CA ILE A 74 16.17 -0.58 -8.03
C ILE A 74 15.41 -1.81 -8.53
N PHE A 75 14.27 -2.15 -7.93
CA PHE A 75 13.57 -3.35 -8.34
C PHE A 75 12.86 -3.16 -9.69
N VAL A 76 12.26 -1.99 -9.98
CA VAL A 76 11.60 -1.71 -11.27
C VAL A 76 12.60 -1.77 -12.41
N GLY A 77 13.81 -1.23 -12.22
CA GLY A 77 14.88 -1.35 -13.21
C GLY A 77 15.17 -2.80 -13.58
N GLY A 78 15.28 -3.68 -12.58
CA GLY A 78 15.45 -5.12 -12.80
C GLY A 78 14.26 -5.78 -13.52
N LEU A 79 13.02 -5.35 -13.22
CA LEU A 79 11.81 -5.85 -13.89
C LEU A 79 11.73 -5.44 -15.36
N VAL A 80 12.16 -4.23 -15.71
CA VAL A 80 12.18 -3.76 -17.11
C VAL A 80 13.15 -4.61 -17.94
N SER A 81 14.34 -4.87 -17.41
CA SER A 81 15.30 -5.76 -18.08
C SER A 81 14.75 -7.18 -18.20
N PHE A 82 14.15 -7.71 -17.14
CA PHE A 82 13.48 -9.01 -17.17
C PHE A 82 12.41 -9.07 -18.27
N GLN A 83 11.54 -8.05 -18.31
CA GLN A 83 10.46 -7.94 -19.28
C GLN A 83 10.99 -7.97 -20.72
N ALA A 84 12.07 -7.23 -21.01
CA ALA A 84 12.70 -7.22 -22.33
C ALA A 84 13.28 -8.59 -22.71
N ILE A 85 13.98 -9.26 -21.78
CA ILE A 85 14.56 -10.60 -22.02
C ILE A 85 13.45 -11.62 -22.29
N VAL A 86 12.41 -11.67 -21.45
CA VAL A 86 11.30 -12.62 -21.63
C VAL A 86 10.50 -12.34 -22.89
N ALA A 87 10.26 -11.07 -23.24
CA ALA A 87 9.61 -10.72 -24.49
C ALA A 87 10.41 -11.21 -25.70
N SER A 88 11.73 -10.99 -25.69
CA SER A 88 12.65 -11.46 -26.74
C SER A 88 12.67 -12.98 -26.85
N ALA A 89 12.80 -13.68 -25.72
CA ALA A 89 12.81 -15.14 -25.66
C ALA A 89 11.53 -15.78 -26.23
N MET A 90 10.41 -15.08 -26.13
CA MET A 90 9.11 -15.55 -26.59
C MET A 90 8.74 -15.02 -27.99
N GLY A 91 9.65 -14.28 -28.65
CA GLY A 91 9.44 -13.71 -29.99
C GLY A 91 8.36 -12.63 -30.04
N LEU A 92 8.10 -11.96 -28.91
CA LEU A 92 6.99 -11.01 -28.78
C LEU A 92 7.42 -9.62 -29.24
N ARG A 93 6.57 -9.00 -30.06
CA ARG A 93 6.69 -7.59 -30.41
C ARG A 93 5.41 -6.88 -29.97
N PRO A 94 5.51 -5.68 -29.35
CA PRO A 94 4.33 -4.86 -29.10
C PRO A 94 3.56 -4.65 -30.40
N PRO A 95 2.22 -4.68 -30.37
CA PRO A 95 1.44 -4.35 -31.56
C PRO A 95 1.74 -2.91 -32.01
N THR A 96 1.77 -2.67 -33.31
CA THR A 96 1.88 -1.32 -33.86
C THR A 96 0.56 -0.56 -33.66
N SER A 97 0.65 0.71 -33.29
CA SER A 97 -0.50 1.61 -33.15
C SER A 97 -0.27 2.92 -33.92
N ASP A 98 -1.34 3.47 -34.48
CA ASP A 98 -1.36 4.79 -35.12
C ASP A 98 -1.45 5.94 -34.10
N ALA A 99 -1.87 5.64 -32.87
CA ALA A 99 -1.95 6.58 -31.76
C ALA A 99 -1.05 6.13 -30.61
N THR A 100 -0.31 7.06 -30.00
CA THR A 100 0.61 6.76 -28.90
C THR A 100 0.27 7.49 -27.62
N LEU A 101 0.64 6.89 -26.48
CA LEU A 101 0.53 7.54 -25.17
C LEU A 101 1.28 8.90 -25.10
N THR A 102 2.40 9.03 -25.81
CA THR A 102 3.18 10.28 -25.88
C THR A 102 2.42 11.37 -26.65
N GLU A 103 1.81 11.04 -27.78
CA GLU A 103 0.98 11.97 -28.54
C GLU A 103 -0.26 12.37 -27.75
N PHE A 104 -0.94 11.41 -27.11
CA PHE A 104 -2.06 11.68 -26.24
C PHE A 104 -1.67 12.66 -25.12
N GLY A 105 -0.56 12.40 -24.42
CA GLY A 105 -0.09 13.24 -23.32
C GLY A 105 0.31 14.66 -23.74
N SER A 106 0.85 14.83 -24.95
CA SER A 106 1.20 16.15 -25.49
C SER A 106 0.01 16.90 -26.12
N GLY A 107 -1.02 16.17 -26.56
CA GLY A 107 -2.27 16.69 -27.09
C GLY A 107 -3.38 16.82 -26.04
N VAL A 108 -4.50 16.12 -26.27
CA VAL A 108 -5.72 16.20 -25.44
C VAL A 108 -5.47 15.78 -23.98
N GLY A 109 -4.56 14.84 -23.74
CA GLY A 109 -4.15 14.37 -22.42
C GLY A 109 -3.35 15.38 -21.59
N SER A 110 -2.92 16.51 -22.17
CA SER A 110 -2.27 17.61 -21.43
C SER A 110 -3.16 18.27 -20.36
N VAL A 111 -4.43 17.87 -20.29
CA VAL A 111 -5.41 18.27 -19.26
C VAL A 111 -5.28 17.50 -17.95
N VAL A 112 -4.59 16.36 -17.93
CA VAL A 112 -4.51 15.46 -16.77
C VAL A 112 -4.11 16.15 -15.46
N PRO A 113 -3.14 17.09 -15.41
CA PRO A 113 -2.85 17.83 -14.17
C PRO A 113 -4.04 18.59 -13.59
N LEU A 114 -4.93 19.12 -14.45
CA LEU A 114 -6.16 19.80 -14.02
C LEU A 114 -7.18 18.81 -13.46
N ILE A 115 -7.28 17.62 -14.07
CA ILE A 115 -8.13 16.52 -13.56
C ILE A 115 -7.66 16.12 -12.16
N ILE A 116 -6.35 16.01 -11.94
CA ILE A 116 -5.80 15.65 -10.63
C ILE A 116 -6.12 16.72 -9.59
N ALA A 117 -5.84 17.98 -9.91
CA ALA A 117 -6.06 19.10 -8.99
C ALA A 117 -7.55 19.26 -8.64
N GLY A 118 -8.42 19.31 -9.65
CA GLY A 118 -9.86 19.42 -9.46
C GLY A 118 -10.44 18.20 -8.76
N GLY A 119 -10.01 17.00 -9.14
CA GLY A 119 -10.44 15.76 -8.52
C GLY A 119 -10.04 15.65 -7.05
N PHE A 120 -8.88 16.21 -6.67
CA PHE A 120 -8.44 16.17 -5.28
C PHE A 120 -9.27 17.12 -4.43
N VAL A 121 -9.65 18.28 -4.99
CA VAL A 121 -10.62 19.19 -4.34
C VAL A 121 -11.96 18.49 -4.15
N VAL A 122 -12.50 17.84 -5.19
CA VAL A 122 -13.77 17.07 -5.09
C VAL A 122 -13.66 15.99 -4.01
N HIS A 123 -12.56 15.23 -4.00
CA HIS A 123 -12.28 14.20 -3.00
C HIS A 123 -12.27 14.76 -1.57
N LEU A 124 -11.54 15.86 -1.32
CA LEU A 124 -11.50 16.49 0.00
C LEU A 124 -12.85 17.07 0.43
N VAL A 125 -13.61 17.65 -0.50
CA VAL A 125 -14.97 18.14 -0.23
C VAL A 125 -15.88 16.98 0.19
N LEU A 126 -15.85 15.85 -0.53
CA LEU A 126 -16.63 14.67 -0.18
C LEU A 126 -16.21 14.07 1.18
N VAL A 127 -14.91 13.95 1.45
CA VAL A 127 -14.36 13.53 2.75
C VAL A 127 -14.86 14.44 3.88
N ARG A 128 -14.90 15.75 3.63
CA ARG A 128 -15.32 16.73 4.63
C ARG A 128 -16.83 16.76 4.87
N LEU A 129 -17.64 16.46 3.85
CA LEU A 129 -19.10 16.51 3.91
C LEU A 129 -19.72 15.22 4.44
N PHE A 130 -19.16 14.06 4.07
CA PHE A 130 -19.78 12.76 4.37
C PHE A 130 -19.02 11.99 5.45
N ARG A 131 -19.71 11.66 6.55
CA ARG A 131 -19.14 10.89 7.67
C ARG A 131 -18.59 9.51 7.28
N ALA A 132 -19.12 8.92 6.20
CA ALA A 132 -18.64 7.64 5.68
C ALA A 132 -17.29 7.77 4.95
N ALA A 133 -17.01 8.93 4.33
CA ALA A 133 -15.82 9.20 3.55
C ALA A 133 -14.63 9.49 4.49
N ARG A 134 -14.14 8.45 5.16
CA ARG A 134 -13.14 8.53 6.22
C ARG A 134 -11.69 8.34 5.78
N PHE A 135 -11.43 8.25 4.48
CA PHE A 135 -10.09 8.01 3.95
C PHE A 135 -9.66 9.12 3.00
N VAL A 136 -8.43 9.61 3.18
CA VAL A 136 -7.79 10.51 2.23
C VAL A 136 -6.83 9.71 1.36
N TYR A 137 -7.10 9.63 0.06
CA TYR A 137 -6.23 8.97 -0.92
C TYR A 137 -4.94 9.78 -1.13
N LEU A 138 -3.77 9.15 -0.95
CA LEU A 138 -2.47 9.85 -0.96
C LEU A 138 -1.43 9.30 -1.94
N THR A 139 -1.80 8.35 -2.80
CA THR A 139 -0.86 7.72 -3.74
C THR A 139 -0.76 8.52 -5.04
N GLY A 140 0.02 9.60 -5.02
CA GLY A 140 0.07 10.60 -6.10
C GLY A 140 0.41 10.06 -7.49
N HIS A 141 1.31 9.09 -7.61
CA HIS A 141 1.66 8.55 -8.93
C HIS A 141 0.50 7.76 -9.57
N LEU A 142 -0.31 7.08 -8.77
CA LEU A 142 -1.52 6.39 -9.26
C LEU A 142 -2.68 7.35 -9.47
N MET A 143 -2.73 8.47 -8.73
CA MET A 143 -3.66 9.56 -9.04
C MET A 143 -3.43 10.08 -10.45
N TYR A 144 -2.15 10.23 -10.85
CA TYR A 144 -1.79 10.60 -12.22
C TYR A 144 -2.27 9.57 -13.23
N TRP A 145 -1.83 8.32 -13.10
CA TRP A 145 -2.14 7.29 -14.09
C TRP A 145 -3.62 7.03 -14.24
N MET A 146 -4.35 6.94 -13.13
CA MET A 146 -5.80 6.76 -13.18
C MET A 146 -6.51 7.95 -13.84
N SER A 147 -5.97 9.17 -13.69
CA SER A 147 -6.48 10.35 -14.40
C SER A 147 -6.21 10.28 -15.89
N VAL A 148 -5.07 9.72 -16.32
CA VAL A 148 -4.77 9.44 -17.74
C VAL A 148 -5.78 8.43 -18.30
N VAL A 149 -6.05 7.34 -17.57
CA VAL A 149 -7.03 6.32 -17.99
C VAL A 149 -8.42 6.91 -18.15
N ILE A 150 -8.89 7.69 -17.18
CA ILE A 150 -10.19 8.35 -17.28
C ILE A 150 -10.22 9.31 -18.47
N ALA A 151 -9.19 10.13 -18.66
CA ALA A 151 -9.12 11.06 -19.78
C ALA A 151 -9.15 10.34 -21.13
N ALA A 152 -8.30 9.32 -21.32
CA ALA A 152 -8.25 8.53 -22.54
C ALA A 152 -9.57 7.82 -22.81
N SER A 153 -10.18 7.21 -21.78
CA SER A 153 -11.46 6.50 -21.92
C SER A 153 -12.63 7.42 -22.27
N LEU A 154 -12.64 8.65 -21.76
CA LEU A 154 -13.65 9.66 -22.11
C LEU A 154 -13.45 10.16 -23.55
N VAL A 155 -12.22 10.42 -23.98
CA VAL A 155 -11.91 10.81 -25.36
C VAL A 155 -12.26 9.70 -26.33
N GLU A 156 -11.95 8.44 -26.00
CA GLU A 156 -12.33 7.31 -26.84
C GLU A 156 -13.86 7.16 -26.97
N ALA A 157 -14.58 7.40 -25.88
CA ALA A 157 -16.03 7.23 -25.87
C ALA A 157 -16.79 8.38 -26.54
N PHE A 158 -16.28 9.62 -26.48
CA PHE A 158 -16.99 10.82 -26.92
C PHE A 158 -16.32 11.58 -28.08
N GLY A 159 -15.14 11.15 -28.52
CA GLY A 159 -14.37 11.78 -29.60
C GLY A 159 -13.68 13.07 -29.14
N ASP A 160 -13.76 14.11 -29.97
CA ASP A 160 -13.14 15.41 -29.67
C ASP A 160 -13.90 16.12 -28.55
N VAL A 161 -13.31 16.15 -27.35
CA VAL A 161 -13.89 16.75 -26.15
C VAL A 161 -13.14 18.04 -25.81
N ASN A 162 -13.91 19.12 -25.58
CA ASN A 162 -13.34 20.37 -25.09
C ASN A 162 -12.51 20.15 -23.81
N ARG A 163 -11.28 20.70 -23.81
CA ARG A 163 -10.32 20.55 -22.70
C ARG A 163 -10.90 20.88 -21.32
N TRP A 164 -11.67 21.95 -21.18
CA TRP A 164 -12.22 22.36 -19.87
C TRP A 164 -13.36 21.45 -19.40
N VAL A 165 -14.16 20.96 -20.34
CA VAL A 165 -15.20 19.95 -20.05
C VAL A 165 -14.54 18.65 -19.61
N LEU A 166 -13.52 18.19 -20.34
CA LEU A 166 -12.78 16.98 -19.98
C LEU A 166 -12.11 17.12 -18.60
N ALA A 167 -11.52 18.28 -18.30
CA ALA A 167 -10.97 18.57 -16.98
C ALA A 167 -12.01 18.45 -15.86
N ALA A 168 -13.16 19.10 -16.04
CA ALA A 168 -14.20 19.17 -15.01
C ALA A 168 -14.88 17.81 -14.80
N VAL A 169 -15.27 17.14 -15.89
CA VAL A 169 -15.88 15.80 -15.86
C VAL A 169 -14.90 14.78 -15.29
N GLY A 170 -13.65 14.78 -15.77
CA GLY A 170 -12.59 13.92 -15.26
C GLY A 170 -12.35 14.13 -13.76
N SER A 171 -12.33 15.39 -13.29
CA SER A 171 -12.20 15.74 -11.87
C SER A 171 -13.33 15.14 -11.02
N LEU A 172 -14.58 15.25 -11.47
CA LEU A 172 -15.72 14.68 -10.75
C LEU A 172 -15.62 13.16 -10.64
N LEU A 173 -15.28 12.49 -11.74
CA LEU A 173 -15.17 11.03 -11.79
C LEU A 173 -14.01 10.52 -10.91
N ILE A 174 -12.82 11.09 -11.06
CA ILE A 174 -11.65 10.64 -10.30
C ILE A 174 -11.77 10.96 -8.81
N GLY A 175 -12.38 12.10 -8.45
CA GLY A 175 -12.66 12.44 -7.05
C GLY A 175 -13.62 11.44 -6.41
N CYS A 176 -14.64 10.98 -7.14
CA CYS A 176 -15.53 9.91 -6.67
C CYS A 176 -14.78 8.58 -6.48
N TYR A 177 -13.92 8.23 -7.43
CA TYR A 177 -13.08 7.02 -7.33
C TYR A 177 -12.18 7.05 -6.09
N TRP A 178 -11.47 8.14 -5.81
CA TRP A 178 -10.59 8.26 -4.65
C TRP A 178 -11.30 8.21 -3.30
N VAL A 179 -12.56 8.64 -3.24
CA VAL A 179 -13.38 8.51 -2.03
C VAL A 179 -13.88 7.07 -1.85
N LEU A 180 -14.37 6.44 -2.92
CA LEU A 180 -15.00 5.13 -2.84
C LEU A 180 -14.00 3.98 -2.74
N GLN A 181 -12.84 4.10 -3.39
CA GLN A 181 -11.88 3.00 -3.50
C GLN A 181 -11.38 2.49 -2.15
N PRO A 182 -10.93 3.35 -1.22
CA PRO A 182 -10.53 2.88 0.10
C PRO A 182 -11.69 2.27 0.91
N LEU A 183 -12.93 2.72 0.66
CA LEU A 183 -14.11 2.27 1.41
C LEU A 183 -14.53 0.84 1.02
N TRP A 184 -14.53 0.50 -0.27
CA TRP A 184 -14.91 -0.85 -0.70
C TRP A 184 -13.88 -1.91 -0.32
N THR A 185 -12.60 -1.52 -0.21
CA THR A 185 -11.53 -2.41 0.26
C THR A 185 -11.42 -2.47 1.78
N ALA A 186 -12.00 -1.50 2.51
CA ALA A 186 -11.81 -1.36 3.96
C ALA A 186 -12.04 -2.65 4.77
N PRO A 187 -13.08 -3.47 4.52
CA PRO A 187 -13.28 -4.70 5.30
C PRO A 187 -12.15 -5.72 5.12
N LEU A 188 -11.56 -5.79 3.92
CA LEU A 188 -10.43 -6.67 3.64
C LEU A 188 -9.12 -6.06 4.15
N MET A 189 -8.94 -4.74 3.98
CA MET A 189 -7.81 -4.00 4.53
C MET A 189 -7.70 -4.18 6.05
N ARG A 190 -8.83 -4.14 6.78
CA ARG A 190 -8.88 -4.42 8.21
C ARG A 190 -8.34 -5.79 8.58
N LYS A 191 -8.65 -6.81 7.78
CA LYS A 191 -8.17 -8.17 8.02
C LYS A 191 -6.66 -8.29 7.79
N VAL A 192 -6.14 -7.58 6.80
CA VAL A 192 -4.71 -7.57 6.47
C VAL A 192 -3.92 -6.78 7.52
N MET A 193 -4.38 -5.57 7.87
CA MET A 193 -3.66 -4.66 8.76
C MET A 193 -3.93 -4.92 10.25
N GLY A 194 -4.99 -5.67 10.57
CA GLY A 194 -5.44 -5.91 11.96
C GLY A 194 -6.15 -4.71 12.62
N ASN A 195 -6.20 -3.55 11.96
CA ASN A 195 -6.87 -2.33 12.42
C ASN A 195 -7.47 -1.57 11.21
N ASP A 196 -8.14 -0.44 11.46
CA ASP A 196 -8.71 0.40 10.40
C ASP A 196 -7.91 1.71 10.20
N ASP A 197 -6.67 1.80 10.68
CA ASP A 197 -5.91 3.07 10.70
C ASP A 197 -5.43 3.49 9.31
N VAL A 198 -5.37 2.55 8.36
CA VAL A 198 -4.90 2.78 7.00
C VAL A 198 -5.90 2.18 5.99
N GLY A 199 -6.27 2.98 4.99
CA GLY A 199 -7.00 2.52 3.80
C GLY A 199 -6.06 2.13 2.66
N LEU A 200 -6.57 1.40 1.67
CA LEU A 200 -5.84 1.16 0.43
C LEU A 200 -6.07 2.34 -0.53
N ALA A 201 -5.00 2.87 -1.11
CA ALA A 201 -4.99 3.84 -2.20
C ALA A 201 -4.15 3.27 -3.35
N HIS A 202 -4.68 2.27 -4.06
CA HIS A 202 -4.01 1.60 -5.16
C HIS A 202 -4.99 1.20 -6.26
N THR A 203 -4.50 1.05 -7.49
CA THR A 203 -5.27 0.67 -8.67
C THR A 203 -5.37 -0.85 -8.89
N ASP A 204 -5.09 -1.64 -7.85
CA ASP A 204 -5.35 -3.09 -7.80
C ASP A 204 -6.48 -3.44 -6.81
N SER A 205 -7.35 -2.48 -6.52
CA SER A 205 -8.39 -2.65 -5.52
C SER A 205 -9.45 -3.68 -5.93
N SER A 206 -9.71 -3.82 -7.23
CA SER A 206 -10.57 -4.84 -7.83
C SER A 206 -9.98 -6.24 -7.64
N ILE A 207 -8.68 -6.43 -7.82
CA ILE A 207 -7.99 -7.69 -7.53
C ILE A 207 -8.03 -7.99 -6.04
N ALA A 208 -7.78 -7.00 -5.19
CA ALA A 208 -7.90 -7.18 -3.74
C ALA A 208 -9.30 -7.69 -3.34
N ILE A 209 -10.36 -7.07 -3.85
CA ILE A 209 -11.76 -7.48 -3.61
C ILE A 209 -12.02 -8.87 -4.18
N ALA A 210 -11.69 -9.10 -5.44
CA ALA A 210 -12.04 -10.33 -6.13
C ALA A 210 -11.27 -11.52 -5.58
N ALA A 211 -9.98 -11.35 -5.21
CA ALA A 211 -9.21 -12.35 -4.49
C ALA A 211 -9.79 -12.62 -3.10
N GLY A 212 -10.04 -11.55 -2.31
CA GLY A 212 -10.52 -11.68 -0.93
C GLY A 212 -11.94 -12.27 -0.81
N TYR A 213 -12.89 -11.79 -1.60
CA TYR A 213 -14.26 -12.32 -1.55
C TYR A 213 -14.41 -13.58 -2.39
N GLY A 214 -13.71 -13.71 -3.52
CA GLY A 214 -13.72 -14.91 -4.35
C GLY A 214 -13.14 -16.11 -3.64
N ALA A 215 -11.96 -15.99 -3.02
CA ALA A 215 -11.35 -17.08 -2.26
C ALA A 215 -12.21 -17.50 -1.06
N LYS A 216 -12.87 -16.53 -0.41
CA LYS A 216 -13.84 -16.79 0.67
C LYS A 216 -15.08 -17.53 0.16
N ALA A 217 -15.66 -17.08 -0.95
CA ALA A 217 -16.86 -17.68 -1.53
C ALA A 217 -16.62 -19.13 -1.98
N LEU A 218 -15.46 -19.38 -2.58
CA LEU A 218 -15.01 -20.70 -3.02
C LEU A 218 -14.53 -21.60 -1.86
N ARG A 219 -14.49 -21.07 -0.62
CA ARG A 219 -14.04 -21.78 0.59
C ARG A 219 -12.67 -22.45 0.42
N LEU A 220 -11.73 -21.74 -0.20
CA LEU A 220 -10.43 -22.31 -0.61
C LEU A 220 -9.54 -22.72 0.56
N GLY A 221 -9.77 -22.20 1.77
CA GLY A 221 -9.02 -22.55 2.96
C GLY A 221 -9.47 -21.77 4.19
N ASP A 222 -8.92 -22.16 5.33
CA ASP A 222 -9.05 -21.44 6.60
C ASP A 222 -7.89 -20.43 6.77
N PRO A 223 -8.17 -19.15 7.06
CA PRO A 223 -7.16 -18.09 7.11
C PRO A 223 -6.17 -18.22 8.27
N ARG A 224 -6.52 -18.90 9.37
CA ARG A 224 -5.63 -19.05 10.53
C ARG A 224 -4.76 -20.29 10.38
N ARG A 225 -5.35 -21.41 10.00
CA ARG A 225 -4.64 -22.70 9.88
C ARG A 225 -3.73 -22.76 8.65
N HIS A 226 -4.09 -22.07 7.58
CA HIS A 226 -3.36 -22.13 6.30
C HIS A 226 -2.66 -20.82 5.97
N ASP A 227 -2.44 -19.95 6.95
CA ASP A 227 -1.69 -18.71 6.77
C ASP A 227 -0.32 -18.99 6.11
N SER A 228 -0.04 -18.30 5.00
CA SER A 228 1.21 -18.44 4.26
C SER A 228 2.44 -18.19 5.13
N GLU A 229 2.34 -17.25 6.08
CA GLU A 229 3.47 -16.89 6.94
C GLU A 229 3.81 -17.99 7.96
N GLN A 230 2.88 -18.92 8.19
CA GLN A 230 3.04 -20.02 9.15
C GLN A 230 3.34 -21.38 8.48
N LEU A 231 3.42 -21.41 7.14
CA LEU A 231 3.71 -22.63 6.39
C LEU A 231 5.00 -23.29 6.87
N ARG A 232 4.96 -24.58 7.18
CA ARG A 232 6.17 -25.36 7.53
C ARG A 232 6.71 -26.05 6.28
N LEU A 233 7.80 -25.54 5.75
CA LEU A 233 8.49 -26.14 4.61
C LEU A 233 9.50 -27.20 5.07
N PRO A 234 9.75 -28.26 4.26
CA PRO A 234 10.86 -29.18 4.50
C PRO A 234 12.18 -28.42 4.62
N ARG A 235 13.16 -28.97 5.36
CA ARG A 235 14.46 -28.28 5.61
C ARG A 235 15.16 -27.79 4.33
N ALA A 236 15.07 -28.54 3.23
CA ALA A 236 15.67 -28.15 1.96
C ALA A 236 15.01 -26.91 1.32
N LEU A 237 13.74 -26.64 1.62
CA LEU A 237 12.96 -25.53 1.06
C LEU A 237 12.72 -24.41 2.08
N SER A 238 13.25 -24.51 3.30
CA SER A 238 12.99 -23.50 4.34
C SER A 238 13.51 -22.12 3.99
N PHE A 239 14.49 -22.01 3.08
CA PHE A 239 15.00 -20.73 2.60
C PHE A 239 13.97 -19.93 1.80
N PHE A 240 12.94 -20.56 1.24
CA PHE A 240 11.83 -19.87 0.54
C PHE A 240 10.95 -19.05 1.49
N LYS A 241 11.11 -19.19 2.81
CA LYS A 241 10.44 -18.32 3.79
C LYS A 241 11.07 -16.94 3.88
N ASP A 242 12.34 -16.80 3.51
CA ASP A 242 12.95 -15.50 3.40
C ASP A 242 12.53 -14.89 2.07
N ILE A 243 11.75 -13.80 2.13
CA ILE A 243 11.25 -13.13 0.93
C ILE A 243 12.39 -12.72 -0.01
N ASN A 244 13.52 -12.23 0.52
CA ASN A 244 14.63 -11.78 -0.32
C ASN A 244 15.30 -12.97 -1.01
N VAL A 245 15.54 -14.06 -0.27
CA VAL A 245 16.17 -15.27 -0.83
C VAL A 245 15.23 -15.96 -1.83
N SER A 246 13.97 -16.14 -1.46
CA SER A 246 12.92 -16.71 -2.33
C SER A 246 12.83 -15.94 -3.64
N THR A 247 12.79 -14.62 -3.54
CA THR A 247 12.69 -13.75 -4.70
C THR A 247 13.91 -13.87 -5.60
N ALA A 248 15.12 -13.73 -5.05
CA ALA A 248 16.36 -13.84 -5.81
C ALA A 248 16.45 -15.19 -6.52
N PHE A 249 16.06 -16.27 -5.84
CA PHE A 249 16.06 -17.61 -6.42
C PHE A 249 15.09 -17.74 -7.59
N VAL A 250 13.83 -17.33 -7.41
CA VAL A 250 12.79 -17.51 -8.44
C VAL A 250 13.05 -16.63 -9.66
N ILE A 251 13.31 -15.33 -9.46
CA ILE A 251 13.62 -14.42 -10.57
C ILE A 251 14.91 -14.84 -11.25
N GLY A 252 15.92 -15.25 -10.47
CA GLY A 252 17.19 -15.75 -11.01
C GLY A 252 16.97 -16.96 -11.90
N ALA A 253 16.22 -17.96 -11.43
CA ALA A 253 15.91 -19.14 -12.22
C ALA A 253 15.19 -18.80 -13.54
N ILE A 254 14.19 -17.93 -13.50
CA ILE A 254 13.45 -17.54 -14.72
C ILE A 254 14.35 -16.75 -15.66
N MET A 255 15.14 -15.79 -15.16
CA MET A 255 16.09 -15.02 -15.96
C MET A 255 17.13 -15.91 -16.64
N LEU A 256 17.68 -16.87 -15.90
CA LEU A 256 18.66 -17.82 -16.43
C LEU A 256 18.06 -18.64 -17.57
N VAL A 257 16.83 -19.12 -17.42
CA VAL A 257 16.14 -19.84 -18.49
C VAL A 257 15.85 -18.91 -19.67
N ALA A 258 15.35 -17.70 -19.43
CA ALA A 258 14.96 -16.77 -20.47
C ALA A 258 16.15 -16.32 -21.34
N ILE A 259 17.33 -16.09 -20.76
CA ILE A 259 18.55 -15.74 -21.51
C ILE A 259 18.96 -16.84 -22.50
N LEU A 260 18.67 -18.11 -22.23
CA LEU A 260 18.99 -19.20 -23.17
C LEU A 260 18.22 -19.11 -24.48
N PHE A 261 17.07 -18.44 -24.48
CA PHE A 261 16.18 -18.32 -25.63
C PHE A 261 16.08 -16.89 -26.18
N ALA A 262 16.52 -15.88 -25.43
CA ALA A 262 16.49 -14.48 -25.86
C ALA A 262 17.53 -14.19 -26.94
N ASP A 263 17.21 -13.22 -27.81
CA ASP A 263 18.17 -12.69 -28.77
C ASP A 263 19.39 -12.08 -28.06
N GLY A 264 20.59 -12.46 -28.53
CA GLY A 264 21.85 -12.02 -27.92
C GLY A 264 22.05 -10.50 -27.97
N GLY A 265 21.54 -9.82 -28.99
CA GLY A 265 21.58 -8.36 -29.09
C GLY A 265 20.73 -7.68 -28.01
N VAL A 266 19.52 -8.19 -27.76
CA VAL A 266 18.66 -7.70 -26.66
C VAL A 266 19.32 -7.94 -25.30
N VAL A 267 19.97 -9.10 -25.11
CA VAL A 267 20.72 -9.38 -23.88
C VAL A 267 21.85 -8.37 -23.69
N THR A 268 22.67 -8.13 -24.71
CA THR A 268 23.76 -7.13 -24.65
C THR A 268 23.24 -5.71 -24.42
N GLU A 269 22.13 -5.33 -25.05
CA GLU A 269 21.49 -4.03 -24.83
C GLU A 269 21.05 -3.84 -23.37
N GLN A 270 20.38 -4.84 -22.79
CA GLN A 270 19.95 -4.78 -21.39
C GLN A 270 21.13 -4.82 -20.41
N MET A 271 22.24 -5.48 -20.79
CA MET A 271 23.47 -5.47 -20.02
C MET A 271 24.14 -4.10 -19.99
N GLY A 272 23.96 -3.29 -21.05
CA GLY A 272 24.59 -1.98 -21.18
C GLY A 272 26.11 -2.09 -21.03
N ASP A 273 26.68 -1.28 -20.14
CA ASP A 273 28.12 -1.24 -19.88
C ASP A 273 28.62 -2.33 -18.91
N ALA A 274 27.79 -3.33 -18.56
CA ALA A 274 28.17 -4.37 -17.61
C ALA A 274 29.22 -5.34 -18.21
N ASP A 275 30.44 -5.29 -17.70
CA ASP A 275 31.55 -6.17 -18.10
C ASP A 275 31.53 -7.51 -17.34
N VAL A 276 30.50 -8.32 -17.58
CA VAL A 276 30.33 -9.66 -17.01
C VAL A 276 29.66 -10.60 -18.01
N LEU A 277 29.70 -11.92 -17.78
CA LEU A 277 28.95 -12.87 -18.59
C LEU A 277 27.43 -12.67 -18.42
N PRO A 278 26.60 -12.90 -19.47
CA PRO A 278 25.14 -12.74 -19.40
C PRO A 278 24.46 -13.50 -18.25
N VAL A 279 24.94 -14.72 -17.97
CA VAL A 279 24.48 -15.56 -16.85
C VAL A 279 24.74 -14.89 -15.50
N VAL A 280 25.91 -14.29 -15.33
CA VAL A 280 26.28 -13.57 -14.10
C VAL A 280 25.45 -12.29 -13.98
N TRP A 281 25.26 -11.57 -15.08
CA TRP A 281 24.39 -10.39 -15.10
C TRP A 281 22.94 -10.74 -14.72
N ALA A 282 22.35 -11.82 -15.25
CA ALA A 282 21.02 -12.27 -14.87
C ALA A 282 20.89 -12.53 -13.36
N LEU A 283 21.89 -13.21 -12.78
CA LEU A 283 21.94 -13.44 -11.34
C LEU A 283 22.03 -12.13 -10.55
N LEU A 284 22.84 -11.18 -11.01
CA LEU A 284 22.93 -9.85 -10.40
C LEU A 284 21.61 -9.08 -10.48
N GLN A 285 20.86 -9.18 -11.59
CA GLN A 285 19.53 -8.56 -11.70
C GLN A 285 18.53 -9.16 -10.72
N ALA A 286 18.53 -10.49 -10.54
CA ALA A 286 17.68 -11.14 -9.55
C ALA A 286 18.02 -10.74 -8.11
N LEU A 287 19.32 -10.61 -7.79
CA LEU A 287 19.79 -10.11 -6.50
C LEU A 287 19.41 -8.64 -6.28
N ARG A 288 19.56 -7.78 -7.30
CA ARG A 288 19.12 -6.37 -7.25
C ARG A 288 17.63 -6.27 -6.99
N PHE A 289 16.83 -7.11 -7.64
CA PHE A 289 15.39 -7.15 -7.43
C PHE A 289 15.04 -7.51 -5.98
N ALA A 290 15.64 -8.55 -5.42
CA ALA A 290 15.48 -8.91 -4.01
C ALA A 290 15.93 -7.79 -3.05
N ALA A 291 17.07 -7.15 -3.32
CA ALA A 291 17.57 -6.02 -2.53
C ALA A 291 16.61 -4.82 -2.59
N GLY A 292 16.03 -4.53 -3.76
CA GLY A 292 15.05 -3.45 -3.93
C GLY A 292 13.79 -3.66 -3.09
N ILE A 293 13.28 -4.90 -2.99
CA ILE A 293 12.15 -5.24 -2.10
C ILE A 293 12.52 -5.02 -0.63
N ALA A 294 13.72 -5.43 -0.20
CA ALA A 294 14.15 -5.22 1.18
C ALA A 294 14.19 -3.72 1.54
N ILE A 295 14.75 -2.91 0.65
CA ILE A 295 14.82 -1.44 0.80
C ILE A 295 13.42 -0.83 0.79
N LEU A 296 12.55 -1.27 -0.13
CA LEU A 296 11.14 -0.86 -0.21
C LEU A 296 10.44 -1.07 1.14
N LEU A 297 10.46 -2.30 1.66
CA LEU A 297 9.77 -2.64 2.91
C LEU A 297 10.34 -1.91 4.13
N PHE A 298 11.64 -1.64 4.15
CA PHE A 298 12.25 -0.78 5.17
C PHE A 298 11.69 0.65 5.10
N GLY A 299 11.66 1.24 3.90
CA GLY A 299 11.10 2.58 3.66
C GLY A 299 9.63 2.67 4.07
N VAL A 300 8.80 1.67 3.71
CA VAL A 300 7.39 1.60 4.10
C VAL A 300 7.22 1.68 5.61
N ARG A 301 7.97 0.88 6.37
CA ARG A 301 7.84 0.80 7.84
C ARG A 301 8.20 2.13 8.50
N MET A 302 9.28 2.76 8.04
CA MET A 302 9.75 4.06 8.52
C MET A 302 8.74 5.18 8.20
N PHE A 303 8.16 5.16 7.00
CA PHE A 303 7.12 6.10 6.61
C PHE A 303 5.84 5.90 7.44
N LEU A 304 5.41 4.66 7.62
CA LEU A 304 4.16 4.32 8.31
C LEU A 304 4.16 4.77 9.77
N SER A 305 5.32 4.68 10.44
CA SER A 305 5.46 5.07 11.86
C SER A 305 5.22 6.56 12.10
N GLU A 306 5.37 7.41 11.08
CA GLU A 306 5.16 8.86 11.20
C GLU A 306 3.83 9.31 10.59
N ILE A 307 3.41 8.71 9.47
CA ILE A 307 2.21 9.16 8.76
C ILE A 307 0.92 8.85 9.51
N VAL A 308 0.81 7.66 10.14
CA VAL A 308 -0.40 7.28 10.89
C VAL A 308 -0.60 8.20 12.10
N PRO A 309 0.42 8.42 12.97
CA PRO A 309 0.29 9.40 14.03
C PRO A 309 0.02 10.81 13.50
N ALA A 310 0.72 11.28 12.47
CA ALA A 310 0.50 12.63 11.94
C ALA A 310 -0.94 12.84 11.46
N PHE A 311 -1.53 11.86 10.79
CA PHE A 311 -2.90 11.93 10.32
C PHE A 311 -3.92 12.08 11.44
N LYS A 312 -3.64 11.58 12.64
CA LYS A 312 -4.49 11.82 13.81
C LYS A 312 -4.68 13.32 14.08
N GLY A 313 -3.62 14.12 13.97
CA GLY A 313 -3.71 15.57 14.15
C GLY A 313 -4.49 16.29 13.04
N LEU A 314 -4.31 15.87 11.79
CA LEU A 314 -5.15 16.34 10.68
C LEU A 314 -6.62 15.95 10.91
N SER A 315 -6.85 14.72 11.37
CA SER A 315 -8.17 14.15 11.63
C SER A 315 -8.93 14.95 12.69
N GLU A 316 -8.27 15.29 13.79
CA GLU A 316 -8.91 15.98 14.91
C GLU A 316 -9.24 17.45 14.62
N ARG A 317 -8.56 18.11 13.68
CA ARG A 317 -8.70 19.57 13.44
C ARG A 317 -9.18 19.99 12.07
N ALA A 318 -8.74 19.31 11.00
CA ALA A 318 -8.99 19.73 9.62
C ALA A 318 -10.04 18.84 8.93
N LEU A 319 -9.93 17.53 9.10
CA LEU A 319 -10.78 16.53 8.44
C LEU A 319 -11.31 15.50 9.47
N PRO A 320 -12.38 15.83 10.22
CA PRO A 320 -12.92 15.01 11.32
C PRO A 320 -13.05 13.52 11.00
N GLY A 321 -12.26 12.68 11.66
CA GLY A 321 -12.32 11.22 11.54
C GLY A 321 -11.63 10.65 10.30
N ALA A 322 -10.98 11.48 9.48
CA ALA A 322 -10.24 11.05 8.31
C ALA A 322 -8.96 10.27 8.68
N ARG A 323 -8.60 9.31 7.84
CA ARG A 323 -7.45 8.42 7.95
C ARG A 323 -6.68 8.38 6.63
N PRO A 324 -5.37 8.11 6.64
CA PRO A 324 -4.62 8.02 5.40
C PRO A 324 -5.02 6.75 4.64
N ALA A 325 -5.23 6.86 3.33
CA ALA A 325 -5.21 5.73 2.42
C ALA A 325 -3.89 5.76 1.65
N LEU A 326 -3.19 4.63 1.70
CA LEU A 326 -1.80 4.50 1.27
C LEU A 326 -1.64 3.40 0.24
N ASP A 327 -0.49 3.44 -0.40
CA ASP A 327 -0.06 2.52 -1.43
C ASP A 327 -0.05 1.05 -0.97
N LEU A 328 -0.17 0.13 -1.92
CA LEU A 328 -0.23 -1.30 -1.72
C LEU A 328 0.95 -1.89 -0.92
N PRO A 329 2.22 -1.45 -1.07
CA PRO A 329 3.34 -1.95 -0.28
C PRO A 329 3.15 -1.88 1.25
N VAL A 330 2.27 -1.01 1.75
CA VAL A 330 1.91 -1.02 3.18
C VAL A 330 1.40 -2.38 3.62
N THR A 331 0.61 -3.05 2.77
CA THR A 331 0.08 -4.39 3.03
C THR A 331 1.14 -5.49 2.93
N PHE A 332 2.18 -5.30 2.12
CA PHE A 332 3.24 -6.30 1.90
C PHE A 332 4.07 -6.52 3.15
N THR A 333 4.16 -5.51 4.03
CA THR A 333 4.83 -5.65 5.32
C THR A 333 4.13 -6.63 6.27
N GLN A 334 2.85 -6.93 6.04
CA GLN A 334 2.03 -7.80 6.89
C GLN A 334 2.08 -9.27 6.46
N ALA A 335 2.14 -9.56 5.16
CA ALA A 335 2.21 -10.93 4.64
C ALA A 335 3.21 -11.06 3.47
N PRO A 336 4.53 -10.94 3.72
CA PRO A 336 5.54 -11.01 2.66
C PRO A 336 5.56 -12.35 1.89
N THR A 337 5.31 -13.48 2.57
CA THR A 337 5.25 -14.79 1.89
C THR A 337 4.06 -14.86 0.93
N ALA A 338 2.91 -14.30 1.33
CA ALA A 338 1.73 -14.22 0.48
C ALA A 338 1.98 -13.41 -0.81
N VAL A 339 2.73 -12.32 -0.72
CA VAL A 339 3.13 -11.50 -1.87
C VAL A 339 3.84 -12.35 -2.92
N MET A 340 4.81 -13.16 -2.48
CA MET A 340 5.58 -14.02 -3.37
C MET A 340 4.72 -15.11 -4.01
N ILE A 341 3.88 -15.78 -3.22
CA ILE A 341 2.98 -16.82 -3.74
C ILE A 341 2.06 -16.22 -4.82
N GLY A 342 1.49 -15.04 -4.55
CA GLY A 342 0.62 -14.34 -5.49
C GLY A 342 1.36 -13.91 -6.76
N PHE A 343 2.55 -13.32 -6.63
CA PHE A 343 3.40 -12.94 -7.76
C PHE A 343 3.78 -14.13 -8.65
N LEU A 344 4.22 -15.25 -8.06
CA LEU A 344 4.59 -16.45 -8.82
C LEU A 344 3.38 -17.02 -9.56
N ALA A 345 2.25 -17.18 -8.87
CA ALA A 345 1.03 -17.68 -9.47
C ALA A 345 0.53 -16.78 -10.61
N SER A 346 0.61 -15.46 -10.42
CA SER A 346 0.30 -14.43 -11.43
C SER A 346 1.19 -14.57 -12.66
N THR A 347 2.51 -14.65 -12.47
CA THR A 347 3.49 -14.77 -13.55
C THR A 347 3.30 -16.06 -14.34
N VAL A 348 3.19 -17.21 -13.65
CA VAL A 348 2.98 -18.51 -14.30
C VAL A 348 1.67 -18.50 -15.10
N THR A 349 0.59 -17.96 -14.53
CA THR A 349 -0.70 -17.89 -15.20
C THR A 349 -0.62 -17.01 -16.46
N PHE A 350 0.02 -15.86 -16.36
CA PHE A 350 0.20 -14.96 -17.49
C PHE A 350 1.01 -15.61 -18.61
N LEU A 351 2.14 -16.26 -18.29
CA LEU A 351 2.97 -16.97 -19.28
C LEU A 351 2.20 -18.12 -19.96
N VAL A 352 1.35 -18.84 -19.23
CA VAL A 352 0.48 -19.87 -19.81
C VAL A 352 -0.53 -19.25 -20.78
N LEU A 353 -1.21 -18.17 -20.38
CA LEU A 353 -2.16 -17.47 -21.25
C LEU A 353 -1.50 -16.90 -22.51
N MET A 354 -0.28 -16.41 -22.36
CA MET A 354 0.54 -15.91 -23.46
C MET A 354 0.83 -17.01 -24.49
N GLY A 355 1.20 -18.21 -24.04
CA GLY A 355 1.35 -19.38 -24.91
C GLY A 355 0.04 -19.82 -25.57
N LEU A 356 -1.08 -19.74 -24.85
CA LEU A 356 -2.42 -20.03 -25.40
C LEU A 356 -2.84 -19.01 -26.46
N PHE A 357 -2.58 -17.72 -26.23
CA PHE A 357 -2.88 -16.66 -27.20
C PHE A 357 -2.04 -16.83 -28.46
N ALA A 358 -0.74 -17.14 -28.31
CA ALA A 358 0.15 -17.47 -29.43
C ALA A 358 -0.40 -18.65 -30.25
N ALA A 359 -0.79 -19.74 -29.58
CA ALA A 359 -1.33 -20.93 -30.24
C ALA A 359 -2.69 -20.68 -30.91
N ALA A 360 -3.50 -19.78 -30.37
CA ALA A 360 -4.79 -19.37 -30.94
C ALA A 360 -4.65 -18.34 -32.08
N GLY A 361 -3.42 -17.87 -32.39
CA GLY A 361 -3.17 -16.81 -33.36
C GLY A 361 -3.64 -15.43 -32.91
N TRP A 362 -3.87 -15.24 -31.60
CA TRP A 362 -4.20 -13.95 -31.03
C TRP A 362 -2.92 -13.13 -30.84
N PHE A 363 -3.07 -11.80 -30.83
CA PHE A 363 -1.93 -10.95 -30.50
C PHE A 363 -1.48 -11.23 -29.08
N VAL A 364 -0.17 -11.26 -28.89
CA VAL A 364 0.46 -11.66 -27.65
C VAL A 364 1.19 -10.46 -27.07
N LEU A 365 0.93 -10.20 -25.80
CA LEU A 365 1.42 -9.01 -25.11
C LEU A 365 2.64 -9.32 -24.27
N VAL A 366 3.46 -8.29 -24.12
CA VAL A 366 4.66 -8.33 -23.30
C VAL A 366 4.27 -8.46 -21.82
N PRO A 367 4.90 -9.37 -21.05
CA PRO A 367 4.64 -9.52 -19.63
C PRO A 367 4.80 -8.21 -18.85
N PRO A 368 3.73 -7.67 -18.22
CA PRO A 368 3.78 -6.42 -17.48
C PRO A 368 4.31 -6.67 -16.07
N MET A 369 5.63 -6.75 -15.93
CA MET A 369 6.23 -7.33 -14.72
C MET A 369 5.90 -6.57 -13.43
N ILE A 370 5.74 -5.25 -13.51
CA ILE A 370 5.31 -4.43 -12.38
C ILE A 370 3.93 -4.88 -11.92
N MET A 371 2.97 -5.00 -12.83
CA MET A 371 1.57 -5.35 -12.56
C MET A 371 1.42 -6.82 -12.16
N LEU A 372 2.29 -7.70 -12.67
CA LEU A 372 2.37 -9.09 -12.24
C LEU A 372 2.81 -9.20 -10.77
N PHE A 373 3.76 -8.36 -10.35
CA PHE A 373 4.27 -8.32 -8.98
C PHE A 373 3.33 -7.61 -8.01
N PHE A 374 2.93 -6.36 -8.31
CA PHE A 374 2.06 -5.58 -7.44
C PHE A 374 0.65 -6.14 -7.41
N GLY A 375 0.00 -6.32 -8.56
CA GLY A 375 -1.34 -6.91 -8.62
C GLY A 375 -1.37 -8.36 -8.14
N GLY A 376 -0.36 -9.16 -8.50
CA GLY A 376 -0.21 -10.52 -7.98
C GLY A 376 0.03 -10.52 -6.47
N GLY A 377 0.82 -9.59 -5.96
CA GLY A 377 1.06 -9.37 -4.54
C GLY A 377 -0.20 -8.94 -3.79
N ALA A 378 -1.01 -8.05 -4.35
CA ALA A 378 -2.32 -7.68 -3.81
C ALA A 378 -3.22 -8.92 -3.71
N GLY A 379 -3.39 -9.65 -4.81
CA GLY A 379 -4.17 -10.88 -4.83
C GLY A 379 -3.67 -11.89 -3.80
N GLY A 380 -2.34 -12.02 -3.68
CA GLY A 380 -1.64 -12.81 -2.68
C GLY A 380 -2.04 -12.46 -1.25
N VAL A 381 -1.81 -11.21 -0.84
CA VAL A 381 -2.04 -10.73 0.53
C VAL A 381 -3.52 -10.75 0.90
N PHE A 382 -4.39 -10.22 0.05
CA PHE A 382 -5.83 -10.16 0.34
C PHE A 382 -6.48 -11.55 0.28
N GLY A 383 -6.01 -12.44 -0.60
CA GLY A 383 -6.41 -13.84 -0.63
C GLY A 383 -5.92 -14.62 0.59
N ASN A 384 -4.69 -14.39 1.04
CA ASN A 384 -4.15 -15.01 2.26
C ASN A 384 -4.97 -14.66 3.50
N ALA A 385 -5.31 -13.37 3.65
CA ALA A 385 -6.06 -12.87 4.80
C ALA A 385 -7.47 -13.50 4.97
N VAL A 386 -8.00 -14.17 3.94
CA VAL A 386 -9.32 -14.80 3.97
C VAL A 386 -9.30 -16.32 3.86
N ALA A 387 -8.29 -16.90 3.21
CA ALA A 387 -8.27 -18.32 2.87
C ALA A 387 -6.86 -18.96 2.91
N GLY A 388 -5.86 -18.26 3.48
CA GLY A 388 -4.50 -18.74 3.58
C GLY A 388 -3.77 -18.81 2.23
N TRP A 389 -2.70 -19.60 2.15
CA TRP A 389 -1.86 -19.73 0.95
C TRP A 389 -2.63 -20.13 -0.32
N ARG A 390 -3.76 -20.86 -0.18
CA ARG A 390 -4.63 -21.24 -1.31
C ARG A 390 -5.37 -20.04 -1.87
N GLY A 391 -5.79 -19.13 -0.98
CA GLY A 391 -6.29 -17.82 -1.37
C GLY A 391 -5.23 -16.96 -2.04
N ALA A 392 -3.97 -17.02 -1.57
CA ALA A 392 -2.87 -16.29 -2.20
C ALA A 392 -2.61 -16.77 -3.65
N VAL A 393 -2.58 -18.10 -3.87
CA VAL A 393 -2.48 -18.67 -5.21
C VAL A 393 -3.65 -18.24 -6.08
N PHE A 394 -4.89 -18.33 -5.58
CA PHE A 394 -6.07 -17.90 -6.31
C PHE A 394 -6.01 -16.43 -6.71
N GLY A 395 -5.60 -15.55 -5.80
CA GLY A 395 -5.45 -14.12 -6.10
C GLY A 395 -4.38 -13.87 -7.17
N GLY A 396 -3.25 -14.58 -7.12
CA GLY A 396 -2.24 -14.53 -8.17
C GLY A 396 -2.77 -15.01 -9.52
N VAL A 397 -3.42 -16.17 -9.58
CA VAL A 397 -4.04 -16.70 -10.81
C VAL A 397 -5.05 -15.71 -11.38
N LEU A 398 -5.90 -15.14 -10.53
CA LEU A 398 -6.90 -14.15 -10.94
C LEU A 398 -6.22 -12.92 -11.55
N ASN A 399 -5.16 -12.41 -10.93
CA ASN A 399 -4.40 -11.29 -11.48
C ASN A 399 -3.79 -11.64 -12.85
N GLY A 400 -3.13 -12.79 -12.98
CA GLY A 400 -2.57 -13.22 -14.26
C GLY A 400 -3.61 -13.33 -15.38
N VAL A 401 -4.82 -13.82 -15.06
CA VAL A 401 -5.97 -13.85 -15.99
C VAL A 401 -6.45 -12.46 -16.35
N VAL A 402 -6.65 -11.60 -15.35
CA VAL A 402 -7.11 -10.22 -15.57
C VAL A 402 -6.10 -9.45 -16.40
N LEU A 403 -4.80 -9.61 -16.17
CA LEU A 403 -3.79 -8.96 -16.99
C LEU A 403 -3.76 -9.54 -18.40
N GLY A 404 -3.75 -10.87 -18.58
CA GLY A 404 -3.71 -11.49 -19.92
C GLY A 404 -4.87 -11.03 -20.81
N PHE A 405 -6.11 -11.24 -20.35
CA PHE A 405 -7.30 -10.81 -21.10
C PHE A 405 -7.51 -9.29 -21.06
N GLY A 406 -7.17 -8.65 -19.95
CA GLY A 406 -7.32 -7.21 -19.77
C GLY A 406 -6.49 -6.45 -20.77
N GLN A 407 -5.21 -6.80 -20.89
CA GLN A 407 -4.33 -6.21 -21.89
C GLN A 407 -4.85 -6.49 -23.32
N TRP A 408 -5.29 -7.74 -23.58
CA TRP A 408 -5.78 -8.13 -24.91
C TRP A 408 -7.01 -7.32 -25.35
N ILE A 409 -7.99 -7.16 -24.47
CA ILE A 409 -9.20 -6.36 -24.72
C ILE A 409 -8.86 -4.86 -24.70
N GLY A 410 -8.09 -4.44 -23.71
CA GLY A 410 -7.75 -3.05 -23.41
C GLY A 410 -7.03 -2.36 -24.57
N TRP A 411 -6.19 -3.08 -25.31
CA TRP A 411 -5.50 -2.53 -26.47
C TRP A 411 -6.50 -1.97 -27.49
N GLY A 412 -7.58 -2.71 -27.77
CA GLY A 412 -8.65 -2.23 -28.65
C GLY A 412 -9.51 -1.13 -28.03
N VAL A 413 -9.69 -1.15 -26.70
CA VAL A 413 -10.49 -0.14 -25.99
C VAL A 413 -9.85 1.25 -26.04
N TRP A 414 -8.52 1.36 -26.08
CA TRP A 414 -7.82 2.65 -26.18
C TRP A 414 -7.14 2.86 -27.54
N GLY A 415 -7.57 2.13 -28.57
CA GLY A 415 -6.88 2.10 -29.86
C GLY A 415 -6.76 3.46 -30.56
N GLY A 416 -7.74 4.34 -30.40
CA GLY A 416 -7.72 5.69 -30.99
C GLY A 416 -6.96 6.73 -30.17
N THR A 417 -6.48 6.38 -28.97
CA THR A 417 -5.90 7.33 -28.02
C THR A 417 -4.52 6.91 -27.53
N ALA A 418 -4.45 5.86 -26.72
CA ALA A 418 -3.22 5.41 -26.07
C ALA A 418 -3.32 3.91 -25.74
N PRO A 419 -3.26 3.01 -26.74
CA PRO A 419 -3.39 1.58 -26.52
C PRO A 419 -2.29 0.99 -25.64
N GLU A 420 -1.13 1.66 -25.54
CA GLU A 420 -0.07 1.25 -24.62
C GLU A 420 -0.52 1.26 -23.15
N LEU A 421 -1.55 2.04 -22.80
CA LEU A 421 -2.18 1.98 -21.47
C LEU A 421 -2.61 0.57 -21.12
N ALA A 422 -3.02 -0.25 -22.10
CA ALA A 422 -3.37 -1.63 -21.85
C ALA A 422 -2.20 -2.41 -21.27
N THR A 423 -0.98 -2.18 -21.76
CA THR A 423 0.22 -2.87 -21.28
C THR A 423 0.72 -2.38 -19.92
N LEU A 424 0.31 -1.16 -19.54
CA LEU A 424 0.67 -0.49 -18.29
C LEU A 424 -0.47 -0.50 -17.27
N ALA A 425 -1.56 -1.21 -17.55
CA ALA A 425 -2.77 -1.15 -16.74
C ALA A 425 -2.70 -2.11 -15.55
N ASP A 426 -2.97 -1.56 -14.38
CA ASP A 426 -3.44 -2.33 -13.24
C ASP A 426 -4.91 -2.73 -13.45
N ALA A 427 -5.39 -3.66 -12.63
CA ALA A 427 -6.74 -4.22 -12.82
C ALA A 427 -7.87 -3.17 -12.77
N ASP A 428 -7.75 -2.13 -11.94
CA ASP A 428 -8.77 -1.09 -11.84
C ASP A 428 -8.85 -0.24 -13.12
N TRP A 429 -7.75 -0.14 -13.87
CA TRP A 429 -7.72 0.63 -15.12
C TRP A 429 -8.60 -0.05 -16.16
N PHE A 430 -8.55 -1.39 -16.25
CA PHE A 430 -9.44 -2.16 -17.11
C PHE A 430 -10.90 -2.00 -16.67
N VAL A 431 -11.18 -2.17 -15.37
CA VAL A 431 -12.55 -2.06 -14.85
C VAL A 431 -13.15 -0.69 -15.14
N VAL A 432 -12.43 0.39 -14.82
CA VAL A 432 -12.93 1.76 -15.01
C VAL A 432 -12.93 2.15 -16.48
N GLY A 433 -11.88 1.81 -17.23
CA GLY A 433 -11.81 2.10 -18.66
C GLY A 433 -12.96 1.44 -19.43
N TRP A 434 -13.23 0.17 -19.16
CA TRP A 434 -14.35 -0.55 -19.78
C TRP A 434 -15.70 0.00 -19.33
N ALA A 435 -15.87 0.32 -18.05
CA ALA A 435 -17.11 0.91 -17.55
C ALA A 435 -17.40 2.26 -18.22
N LEU A 436 -16.39 3.12 -18.36
CA LEU A 436 -16.52 4.42 -19.03
C LEU A 436 -16.77 4.25 -20.52
N ARG A 437 -16.10 3.30 -21.18
CA ARG A 437 -16.32 3.04 -22.62
C ARG A 437 -17.70 2.48 -22.91
N TRP A 438 -18.19 1.60 -22.04
CA TRP A 438 -19.52 0.98 -22.13
C TRP A 438 -20.63 1.99 -21.83
N ALA A 439 -20.51 2.75 -20.74
CA ALA A 439 -21.49 3.78 -20.40
C ALA A 439 -21.46 4.99 -21.35
N GLY A 440 -20.27 5.36 -21.81
CA GLY A 440 -20.07 6.49 -22.73
C GLY A 440 -20.57 6.22 -24.14
N GLY A 441 -20.53 4.97 -24.63
CA GLY A 441 -20.98 4.62 -25.98
C GLY A 441 -22.39 5.11 -26.30
N PRO A 442 -23.44 4.73 -25.53
CA PRO A 442 -24.79 5.23 -25.72
C PRO A 442 -24.94 6.74 -25.48
N LEU A 443 -24.15 7.31 -24.57
CA LEU A 443 -24.20 8.72 -24.21
C LEU A 443 -23.49 9.63 -25.22
N SER A 444 -22.63 9.07 -26.07
CA SER A 444 -21.85 9.80 -27.07
C SER A 444 -22.71 10.58 -28.05
N ALA A 445 -23.90 10.06 -28.38
CA ALA A 445 -24.88 10.74 -29.23
C ALA A 445 -25.38 12.08 -28.66
N LEU A 446 -25.24 12.28 -27.34
CA LEU A 446 -25.62 13.52 -26.65
C LEU A 446 -24.44 14.51 -26.54
N GLY A 447 -23.27 14.16 -27.07
CA GLY A 447 -22.05 14.97 -27.01
C GLY A 447 -21.71 15.43 -25.60
N VAL A 448 -21.50 16.74 -25.42
CA VAL A 448 -21.15 17.36 -24.13
C VAL A 448 -22.21 17.11 -23.04
N ALA A 449 -23.50 17.08 -23.40
CA ALA A 449 -24.55 16.79 -22.43
C ALA A 449 -24.46 15.36 -21.89
N GLY A 450 -24.04 14.42 -22.75
CA GLY A 450 -23.79 13.02 -22.36
C GLY A 450 -22.65 12.88 -21.34
N LEU A 451 -21.56 13.63 -21.51
CA LEU A 451 -20.44 13.68 -20.55
C LEU A 451 -20.88 14.18 -19.17
N TRP A 452 -21.64 15.27 -19.13
CA TRP A 452 -22.15 15.80 -17.86
C TRP A 452 -23.17 14.87 -17.20
N LEU A 453 -24.02 14.21 -18.00
CA LEU A 453 -24.95 13.20 -17.49
C LEU A 453 -24.20 12.03 -16.87
N LEU A 454 -23.14 11.52 -17.52
CA LEU A 454 -22.28 10.48 -16.97
C LEU A 454 -21.68 10.89 -15.61
N ALA A 455 -21.09 12.08 -15.53
CA ALA A 455 -20.55 12.61 -14.28
C ALA A 455 -21.63 12.76 -13.20
N ALA A 456 -22.79 13.31 -13.56
CA ALA A 456 -23.89 13.51 -12.62
C ALA A 456 -24.39 12.18 -12.04
N VAL A 457 -24.52 11.13 -12.87
CA VAL A 457 -24.91 9.79 -12.42
C VAL A 457 -23.86 9.20 -11.47
N VAL A 458 -22.57 9.31 -11.78
CA VAL A 458 -21.50 8.79 -10.93
C VAL A 458 -21.43 9.54 -9.59
N VAL A 459 -21.56 10.86 -9.61
CA VAL A 459 -21.61 11.68 -8.38
C VAL A 459 -22.84 11.33 -7.55
N ALA A 460 -24.02 11.23 -8.17
CA ALA A 460 -25.25 10.87 -7.47
C ALA A 460 -25.17 9.47 -6.84
N ALA A 461 -24.61 8.50 -7.55
CA ALA A 461 -24.37 7.15 -7.04
C ALA A 461 -23.39 7.17 -5.87
N THR A 462 -22.31 7.95 -5.97
CA THR A 462 -21.31 8.13 -4.91
C THR A 462 -21.93 8.72 -3.66
N VAL A 463 -22.69 9.81 -3.80
CA VAL A 463 -23.41 10.44 -2.69
C VAL A 463 -24.41 9.47 -2.06
N ALA A 464 -25.16 8.71 -2.87
CA ALA A 464 -26.09 7.71 -2.35
C ALA A 464 -25.37 6.63 -1.52
N VAL A 465 -24.25 6.09 -2.02
CA VAL A 465 -23.43 5.11 -1.29
C VAL A 465 -22.92 5.70 0.03
N LEU A 466 -22.39 6.93 0.01
CA LEU A 466 -21.88 7.60 1.21
C LEU A 466 -22.97 7.87 2.25
N LEU A 467 -24.18 8.26 1.82
CA LEU A 467 -25.32 8.44 2.71
C LEU A 467 -25.80 7.10 3.31
N LEU A 468 -25.85 6.04 2.51
CA LEU A 468 -26.25 4.71 2.96
C LEU A 468 -25.26 4.13 3.97
N LEU A 469 -23.95 4.26 3.70
CA LEU A 469 -22.91 3.84 4.64
C LEU A 469 -22.88 4.72 5.89
N GLY A 470 -23.11 6.02 5.74
CA GLY A 470 -23.13 6.99 6.84
C GLY A 470 -24.22 6.70 7.86
N ARG A 471 -25.40 6.23 7.42
CA ARG A 471 -26.51 5.82 8.31
C ARG A 471 -26.19 4.60 9.17
N ARG A 472 -25.22 3.78 8.76
CA ARG A 472 -24.82 2.56 9.50
C ARG A 472 -23.72 2.82 10.53
N LEU A 473 -23.14 4.02 10.53
CA LEU A 473 -22.16 4.41 11.54
C LEU A 473 -22.89 4.83 12.82
N PRO A 474 -22.41 4.43 14.01
CA PRO A 474 -22.94 4.95 15.27
C PRO A 474 -22.99 6.48 15.25
N ALA A 475 -24.00 7.08 15.90
CA ALA A 475 -23.98 8.51 16.16
C ALA A 475 -22.63 8.83 16.81
N ALA A 476 -21.97 9.90 16.37
CA ALA A 476 -20.68 10.26 16.94
C ALA A 476 -20.95 10.57 18.42
N ASP A 477 -20.44 9.74 19.32
CA ASP A 477 -20.40 10.11 20.72
C ASP A 477 -19.69 11.46 20.80
N ALA A 478 -20.23 12.35 21.63
CA ALA A 478 -19.63 13.63 21.93
C ALA A 478 -18.13 13.45 22.18
N PRO A 479 -17.27 14.40 21.76
CA PRO A 479 -15.82 14.28 21.95
C PRO A 479 -15.56 13.83 23.39
N ALA A 480 -14.92 12.66 23.53
CA ALA A 480 -14.63 12.08 24.83
C ALA A 480 -14.07 13.18 25.74
N ALA A 481 -14.68 13.36 26.91
CA ALA A 481 -14.27 14.37 27.87
C ALA A 481 -12.74 14.31 28.01
N PRO A 482 -12.04 15.47 28.02
CA PRO A 482 -10.61 15.49 28.19
C PRO A 482 -10.25 14.66 29.41
N VAL A 483 -9.45 13.61 29.20
CA VAL A 483 -8.86 12.84 30.28
C VAL A 483 -8.16 13.86 31.18
N PRO A 484 -8.44 13.89 32.50
CA PRO A 484 -7.82 14.86 33.38
C PRO A 484 -6.30 14.70 33.30
N THR A 485 -5.64 15.72 32.77
CA THR A 485 -4.18 15.86 32.87
C THR A 485 -3.84 16.29 34.29
N SER A 486 -3.85 15.37 35.25
CA SER A 486 -3.11 15.54 36.50
C SER A 486 -1.77 14.82 36.35
N VAL A 487 -0.87 15.45 35.60
CA VAL A 487 0.57 15.21 35.74
C VAL A 487 1.05 16.20 36.80
N ALA A 488 0.75 15.89 38.05
CA ALA A 488 1.37 16.50 39.21
C ALA A 488 1.48 15.38 40.25
N ASP A 489 2.71 15.20 40.74
CA ASP A 489 3.13 14.21 41.75
C ASP A 489 3.31 12.76 41.26
N ALA A 490 4.23 12.56 40.31
CA ALA A 490 4.98 11.31 40.23
C ALA A 490 6.29 11.49 41.01
N ALA A 491 6.36 10.93 42.21
CA ALA A 491 7.60 10.82 42.98
C ALA A 491 8.65 10.01 42.20
N PRO A 492 9.96 10.29 42.37
CA PRO A 492 11.01 9.59 41.65
C PRO A 492 11.04 8.11 42.05
N VAL A 493 11.02 7.24 41.02
CA VAL A 493 11.10 5.78 41.15
C VAL A 493 12.46 5.39 41.73
N ALA A 494 12.44 4.66 42.85
CA ALA A 494 13.62 4.11 43.49
C ALA A 494 14.25 3.02 42.60
N ALA A 495 15.58 3.04 42.47
CA ALA A 495 16.35 2.02 41.80
C ALA A 495 16.23 0.68 42.56
N VAL A 496 15.84 -0.38 41.86
CA VAL A 496 15.77 -1.74 42.41
C VAL A 496 17.17 -2.37 42.36
N GLU A 497 17.70 -2.78 43.51
CA GLU A 497 19.01 -3.42 43.64
C GLU A 497 19.05 -4.84 43.03
N PRO A 498 20.22 -5.28 42.51
CA PRO A 498 20.37 -6.61 41.93
C PRO A 498 20.73 -7.65 43.00
N GLY A 499 19.80 -8.54 43.34
CA GLY A 499 20.14 -9.72 44.14
C GLY A 499 18.95 -10.52 44.68
N ALA A 500 18.52 -11.54 43.93
CA ALA A 500 18.07 -12.86 44.40
C ALA A 500 17.28 -13.57 43.30
N VAL A 501 17.58 -14.84 43.07
CA VAL A 501 16.79 -15.74 42.22
C VAL A 501 15.38 -15.86 42.81
N ARG A 502 14.37 -15.32 42.13
CA ARG A 502 12.96 -15.45 42.55
C ARG A 502 12.39 -16.78 42.04
N THR A 503 11.82 -17.52 42.98
CA THR A 503 11.27 -18.87 42.89
C THR A 503 10.00 -18.95 42.02
N THR A 504 9.60 -20.18 41.71
CA THR A 504 8.44 -20.63 40.90
C THR A 504 7.05 -20.26 41.46
N THR A 505 6.96 -19.27 42.34
CA THR A 505 5.74 -18.84 43.04
C THR A 505 5.42 -17.40 42.67
N ARG A 506 4.17 -17.13 42.27
CA ARG A 506 3.70 -15.80 41.87
C ARG A 506 4.00 -14.75 42.95
N PRO A 507 4.67 -13.62 42.64
CA PRO A 507 4.83 -12.53 43.59
C PRO A 507 3.49 -11.82 43.89
N GLU A 508 3.35 -11.26 45.10
CA GLU A 508 2.11 -10.58 45.55
C GLU A 508 1.74 -9.41 44.63
N THR A 509 2.75 -8.64 44.18
CA THR A 509 2.62 -7.58 43.17
C THR A 509 3.52 -7.92 41.99
N LEU A 510 2.94 -8.03 40.79
CA LEU A 510 3.69 -8.33 39.56
C LEU A 510 4.41 -7.08 39.05
N SER A 511 5.70 -7.19 38.76
CA SER A 511 6.39 -6.19 37.94
C SER A 511 6.14 -6.49 36.45
N VAL A 512 5.56 -5.53 35.73
CA VAL A 512 5.20 -5.69 34.31
C VAL A 512 5.91 -4.64 33.47
N LEU A 513 6.72 -5.07 32.51
CA LEU A 513 7.43 -4.19 31.59
C LEU A 513 6.74 -4.15 30.22
N ALA A 514 6.26 -2.98 29.82
CA ALA A 514 5.72 -2.75 28.48
C ALA A 514 6.84 -2.32 27.51
N VAL A 515 7.05 -3.09 26.43
CA VAL A 515 8.11 -2.84 25.44
C VAL A 515 7.53 -2.55 24.06
N CYS A 516 8.06 -1.52 23.38
CA CYS A 516 7.72 -1.22 21.99
C CYS A 516 8.95 -0.75 21.18
N GLY A 517 9.01 -1.10 19.89
CA GLY A 517 10.06 -0.63 18.97
C GLY A 517 9.79 0.73 18.32
N ALA A 518 8.61 1.34 18.51
CA ALA A 518 8.23 2.63 17.91
C ALA A 518 8.50 3.86 18.82
N GLY A 519 9.30 3.71 19.88
CA GLY A 519 9.63 4.76 20.85
C GLY A 519 8.74 4.76 22.12
N MET A 520 9.05 5.65 23.08
CA MET A 520 8.43 5.68 24.42
C MET A 520 6.90 5.89 24.44
N GLY A 521 6.31 6.45 23.38
CA GLY A 521 4.86 6.73 23.33
C GLY A 521 4.00 5.47 23.24
N SER A 522 4.41 4.49 22.42
CA SER A 522 3.65 3.25 22.23
C SER A 522 3.79 2.31 23.42
N SER A 523 4.96 2.28 24.07
CA SER A 523 5.15 1.55 25.32
C SER A 523 4.39 2.20 26.48
N LEU A 524 4.24 3.52 26.50
CA LEU A 524 3.35 4.22 27.44
C LEU A 524 1.87 3.89 27.25
N ILE A 525 1.37 3.88 26.01
CA ILE A 525 -0.01 3.48 25.72
C ILE A 525 -0.25 2.04 26.21
N LEU A 526 0.61 1.11 25.83
CA LEU A 526 0.52 -0.28 26.26
C LEU A 526 0.56 -0.41 27.78
N ARG A 527 1.44 0.32 28.46
CA ARG A 527 1.49 0.40 29.93
C ARG A 527 0.13 0.82 30.50
N THR A 528 -0.45 1.92 30.00
CA THR A 528 -1.74 2.41 30.52
C THR A 528 -2.90 1.46 30.26
N THR A 529 -2.91 0.77 29.11
CA THR A 529 -3.94 -0.20 28.76
C THR A 529 -3.80 -1.47 29.60
N ALA A 530 -2.58 -1.96 29.79
CA ALA A 530 -2.29 -3.11 30.62
C ALA A 530 -2.58 -2.85 32.10
N GLN A 531 -2.36 -1.63 32.58
CA GLN A 531 -2.71 -1.23 33.95
C GLN A 531 -4.22 -1.36 34.19
N ARG A 532 -5.05 -0.92 33.23
CA ARG A 532 -6.51 -1.09 33.29
C ARG A 532 -6.89 -2.57 33.22
N ALA A 533 -6.29 -3.32 32.31
CA ALA A 533 -6.57 -4.74 32.13
C ALA A 533 -6.24 -5.58 33.38
N LEU A 534 -5.12 -5.31 34.05
CA LEU A 534 -4.73 -6.02 35.28
C LEU A 534 -5.60 -5.63 36.47
N ALA A 535 -6.02 -4.36 36.55
CA ALA A 535 -6.99 -3.92 37.54
C ALA A 535 -8.34 -4.65 37.37
N ASP A 536 -8.82 -4.81 36.13
CA ASP A 536 -10.04 -5.57 35.81
C ASP A 536 -9.94 -7.06 36.16
N LEU A 537 -8.73 -7.61 36.17
CA LEU A 537 -8.44 -9.00 36.59
C LEU A 537 -8.21 -9.13 38.10
N GLY A 538 -8.22 -8.03 38.87
CA GLY A 538 -7.91 -8.04 40.30
C GLY A 538 -6.45 -8.44 40.59
N VAL A 539 -5.54 -8.24 39.65
CA VAL A 539 -4.12 -8.61 39.75
C VAL A 539 -3.32 -7.37 40.16
N PRO A 540 -2.72 -7.33 41.37
CA PRO A 540 -1.84 -6.23 41.76
C PRO A 540 -0.59 -6.23 40.91
N ALA A 541 -0.28 -5.11 40.27
CA ALA A 541 0.87 -4.98 39.40
C ALA A 541 1.45 -3.56 39.38
N GLU A 542 2.78 -3.47 39.31
CA GLU A 542 3.52 -2.25 39.01
C GLU A 542 3.97 -2.29 37.55
N LEU A 543 3.62 -1.26 36.79
CA LEU A 543 3.89 -1.20 35.36
C LEU A 543 4.93 -0.14 35.02
N SER A 544 5.97 -0.58 34.33
CA SER A 544 6.99 0.28 33.71
C SER A 544 6.92 0.16 32.19
N HIS A 545 7.62 1.04 31.49
CA HIS A 545 7.69 1.00 30.03
C HIS A 545 9.10 1.25 29.53
N SER A 546 9.46 0.70 28.38
CA SER A 546 10.76 0.97 27.75
C SER A 546 10.70 0.77 26.23
N ASP A 547 11.72 1.28 25.54
CA ASP A 547 12.01 0.90 24.16
C ASP A 547 12.78 -0.44 24.12
N VAL A 548 12.82 -1.09 22.97
CA VAL A 548 13.46 -2.41 22.78
C VAL A 548 14.96 -2.39 23.13
N GLY A 549 15.67 -1.31 22.82
CA GLY A 549 17.11 -1.21 23.08
C GLY A 549 17.41 -1.17 24.57
N SER A 550 16.63 -0.38 25.32
CA SER A 550 16.77 -0.20 26.77
C SER A 550 16.20 -1.36 27.59
N ALA A 551 15.27 -2.14 27.04
CA ALA A 551 14.62 -3.24 27.74
C ALA A 551 15.56 -4.42 28.06
N ARG A 552 16.61 -4.65 27.25
CA ARG A 552 17.54 -5.79 27.41
C ARG A 552 18.31 -5.81 28.73
N GLY A 553 18.51 -4.64 29.35
CA GLY A 553 19.16 -4.48 30.66
C GLY A 553 18.20 -4.55 31.85
N GLN A 554 16.90 -4.68 31.61
CA GLN A 554 15.87 -4.71 32.64
C GLN A 554 15.44 -6.15 32.96
N ARG A 555 14.76 -6.31 34.10
CA ARG A 555 14.15 -7.56 34.53
C ARG A 555 12.74 -7.25 35.05
N ALA A 556 11.79 -8.12 34.73
CA ALA A 556 10.40 -8.02 35.17
C ALA A 556 9.81 -9.42 35.36
N ASP A 557 8.68 -9.54 36.07
CA ASP A 557 7.94 -10.80 36.21
C ASP A 557 7.16 -11.12 34.92
N VAL A 558 6.65 -10.07 34.25
CA VAL A 558 5.95 -10.18 32.97
C VAL A 558 6.48 -9.13 32.00
N VAL A 559 6.78 -9.53 30.76
CA VAL A 559 7.04 -8.59 29.66
C VAL A 559 5.88 -8.63 28.67
N ILE A 560 5.40 -7.46 28.27
CA ILE A 560 4.33 -7.32 27.27
C ILE A 560 4.79 -6.46 26.10
N GLY A 561 4.42 -6.84 24.88
CA GLY A 561 4.86 -6.12 23.69
C GLY A 561 4.39 -6.80 22.40
N GLN A 562 4.67 -6.17 21.27
CA GLN A 562 4.40 -6.78 19.96
C GLN A 562 5.28 -8.03 19.75
N PRO A 563 4.76 -9.09 19.11
CA PRO A 563 5.49 -10.34 18.89
C PRO A 563 6.91 -10.14 18.34
N THR A 564 7.04 -9.27 17.34
CA THR A 564 8.32 -8.93 16.68
C THR A 564 9.37 -8.41 17.67
N TYR A 565 8.96 -7.63 18.67
CA TYR A 565 9.89 -7.03 19.62
C TYR A 565 10.18 -7.96 20.80
N LEU A 566 9.22 -8.79 21.21
CA LEU A 566 9.45 -9.76 22.26
C LEU A 566 10.55 -10.76 21.88
N SER A 567 10.64 -11.14 20.59
CA SER A 567 11.76 -11.96 20.10
C SER A 567 13.12 -11.24 20.14
N GLU A 568 13.14 -9.90 20.12
CA GLU A 568 14.38 -9.12 20.13
C GLU A 568 14.89 -8.77 21.54
N VAL A 569 14.01 -8.74 22.54
CA VAL A 569 14.35 -8.34 23.92
C VAL A 569 15.03 -9.48 24.70
N GLY A 570 14.80 -10.74 24.29
CA GLY A 570 15.36 -11.93 24.95
C GLY A 570 14.64 -12.32 26.24
N GLU A 571 15.17 -13.29 26.99
CA GLU A 571 14.59 -13.79 28.24
C GLU A 571 14.84 -12.83 29.42
N ILE A 572 14.13 -11.69 29.42
CA ILE A 572 14.18 -10.70 30.51
C ILE A 572 13.09 -10.91 31.58
N ALA A 573 12.12 -11.77 31.29
CA ALA A 573 11.00 -12.11 32.16
C ALA A 573 10.60 -13.58 32.00
N PRO A 574 10.14 -14.25 33.07
CA PRO A 574 9.67 -15.64 33.02
C PRO A 574 8.33 -15.81 32.28
N LEU A 575 7.60 -14.72 32.04
CA LEU A 575 6.36 -14.70 31.26
C LEU A 575 6.42 -13.59 30.20
N SER A 576 6.29 -13.97 28.93
CA SER A 576 6.25 -13.05 27.80
C SER A 576 4.89 -13.10 27.12
N VAL A 577 4.18 -11.98 27.09
CA VAL A 577 2.81 -11.91 26.57
C VAL A 577 2.76 -11.08 25.29
N PRO A 578 2.57 -11.71 24.12
CA PRO A 578 2.45 -10.98 22.87
C PRO A 578 1.11 -10.26 22.79
N ILE A 579 1.19 -8.95 22.56
CA ILE A 579 0.06 -8.03 22.41
C ILE A 579 0.10 -7.43 21.00
N THR A 580 -1.00 -7.58 20.26
CA THR A 580 -1.13 -7.06 18.89
C THR A 580 -1.89 -5.74 18.81
N SER A 581 -2.72 -5.42 19.82
CA SER A 581 -3.42 -4.15 19.95
C SER A 581 -3.11 -3.50 21.30
N PHE A 582 -2.51 -2.30 21.29
CA PHE A 582 -2.08 -1.61 22.51
C PHE A 582 -3.15 -0.71 23.13
N VAL A 583 -4.21 -0.40 22.40
CA VAL A 583 -5.28 0.51 22.84
C VAL A 583 -6.55 -0.23 23.27
N ASP A 584 -6.68 -1.50 22.90
CA ASP A 584 -7.82 -2.33 23.24
C ASP A 584 -7.60 -3.03 24.59
N VAL A 585 -8.25 -2.50 25.64
CA VAL A 585 -8.17 -3.06 26.99
C VAL A 585 -8.70 -4.49 27.05
N ALA A 586 -9.75 -4.83 26.29
CA ALA A 586 -10.34 -6.16 26.30
C ALA A 586 -9.38 -7.18 25.69
N HIS A 587 -8.73 -6.83 24.57
CA HIS A 587 -7.68 -7.65 23.96
C HIS A 587 -6.49 -7.85 24.92
N VAL A 588 -5.99 -6.77 25.53
CA VAL A 588 -4.86 -6.87 26.48
C VAL A 588 -5.23 -7.72 27.69
N ARG A 589 -6.46 -7.59 28.19
CA ARG A 589 -7.00 -8.39 29.30
C ARG A 589 -7.07 -9.87 28.95
N GLU A 590 -7.66 -10.23 27.80
CA GLU A 590 -7.76 -11.62 27.34
C GLU A 590 -6.38 -12.27 27.27
N ARG A 591 -5.41 -11.59 26.63
CA ARG A 591 -4.05 -12.09 26.48
C ARG A 591 -3.30 -12.25 27.79
N LEU A 592 -3.46 -11.29 28.71
CA LEU A 592 -2.87 -11.36 30.05
C LEU A 592 -3.51 -12.46 30.89
N GLN A 593 -4.83 -12.62 30.82
CA GLN A 593 -5.56 -13.66 31.53
C GLN A 593 -5.10 -15.05 31.08
N ASP A 594 -5.09 -15.32 29.77
CA ASP A 594 -4.64 -16.59 29.21
C ASP A 594 -3.22 -16.93 29.67
N ALA A 595 -2.30 -15.97 29.55
CA ALA A 595 -0.89 -16.18 29.86
C ALA A 595 -0.65 -16.40 31.36
N LEU A 596 -1.38 -15.68 32.22
CA LEU A 596 -1.29 -15.85 33.68
C LEU A 596 -1.90 -17.19 34.12
N VAL A 597 -3.03 -17.62 33.55
CA VAL A 597 -3.63 -18.94 33.83
C VAL A 597 -2.68 -20.07 33.39
N GLU A 598 -2.11 -19.98 32.19
CA GLU A 598 -1.15 -20.98 31.69
C GLU A 598 0.10 -21.08 32.59
N LYS A 599 0.53 -19.96 33.18
CA LYS A 599 1.64 -19.93 34.13
C LYS A 599 1.26 -20.39 35.56
N GLY A 600 -0.03 -20.57 35.84
CA GLY A 600 -0.55 -20.87 37.19
C GLY A 600 -0.53 -19.67 38.14
N TRP A 601 -0.58 -18.46 37.59
CA TRP A 601 -0.55 -17.18 38.31
C TRP A 601 -1.94 -16.50 38.35
N LEU A 602 -2.98 -17.14 37.83
CA LEU A 602 -4.41 -16.83 38.03
C LEU A 602 -5.11 -18.15 38.27
#